data_AF-A0A261F8S8-F1
#
_entry.id   AF-A0A261F8S8-F1
#
_cell.length_a   1.000
_cell.length_b   1.000
_cell.length_c   1.000
_cell.angle_alpha   90.00
_cell.angle_beta   90.00
_cell.angle_gamma   90.00
#
_symmetry.space_group_name_H-M   'P 1'
#
loop_
_entity.id
_entity.type
_entity.pdbx_description
1 polymer ?
#
loop_
_entity_poly.entity_id
_entity_poly.type
_entity_poly.pdbx_seq_one_letter_code
_entity_poly.pdbx_strand_id
1 'polypeptide(L)'
;MARYTREQRRRAVELYVRYECCAADAIRELGYPSREALRMWHRDWLEEQRTGIPSTRGERYSRYTLEQRRAAVDHYLTHGRRASRTIRQMGYPSKTLLASWIDELAPGERRLRHGPIPEELKREAVLKVASGGASSREAAEGLGVDSSVVRNWKRRLLDKTKGAAVAKDEPERKDTAPQADADALRGEIASLN
;
A
#
# COMPACT_ATOMS: atom_id res chain seq x y z
N MET A 1 -21.99 3.75 -1.59
CA MET A 1 -21.47 4.67 -2.63
C MET A 1 -19.96 4.52 -2.70
N ALA A 2 -19.42 4.24 -3.89
CA ALA A 2 -17.97 4.13 -4.08
C ALA A 2 -17.27 5.45 -3.71
N ARG A 3 -16.21 5.38 -2.90
CA ARG A 3 -15.41 6.55 -2.51
C ARG A 3 -14.41 6.86 -3.61
N TYR A 4 -14.72 7.83 -4.46
CA TYR A 4 -13.77 8.36 -5.44
C TYR A 4 -12.92 9.47 -4.81
N THR A 5 -11.60 9.36 -4.95
CA THR A 5 -10.62 10.34 -4.45
C THR A 5 -10.74 11.66 -5.23
N ARG A 6 -10.22 12.76 -4.66
CA ARG A 6 -10.20 14.06 -5.35
C ARG A 6 -9.52 13.97 -6.71
N GLU A 7 -8.42 13.21 -6.78
CA GLU A 7 -7.67 12.98 -8.01
C GLU A 7 -8.48 12.23 -9.07
N GLN A 8 -9.19 11.18 -8.68
CA GLN A 8 -10.07 10.43 -9.58
C GLN A 8 -11.20 11.31 -10.12
N ARG A 9 -11.76 12.19 -9.29
CA ARG A 9 -12.80 13.15 -9.72
C ARG A 9 -12.24 14.17 -10.69
N ARG A 10 -11.06 14.72 -10.40
CA ARG A 10 -10.36 15.67 -11.27
C ARG A 10 -10.08 15.05 -12.64
N ARG A 11 -9.48 13.87 -12.68
CA ARG A 11 -9.22 13.14 -13.93
C ARG A 11 -10.50 12.87 -14.72
N ALA A 12 -11.58 12.50 -14.05
CA ALA A 12 -12.87 12.28 -14.70
C ALA A 12 -13.43 13.57 -15.32
N VAL A 13 -13.35 14.70 -14.61
CA VAL A 13 -13.80 16.01 -15.13
C VAL A 13 -12.92 16.50 -16.28
N GLU A 14 -11.61 16.36 -16.19
CA GLU A 14 -10.68 16.72 -17.28
C GLU A 14 -10.96 15.91 -18.54
N LEU A 15 -11.24 14.61 -18.40
CA LEU A 15 -11.64 13.76 -19.52
C LEU A 15 -13.01 14.14 -20.09
N TYR A 16 -13.95 14.50 -19.23
CA TYR A 16 -15.28 14.96 -19.63
C TYR A 16 -15.23 16.25 -20.46
N VAL A 17 -14.37 17.21 -20.09
CA VAL A 17 -14.14 18.44 -20.87
C VAL A 17 -13.43 18.13 -22.18
N ARG A 18 -12.44 17.23 -22.17
CA ARG A 18 -11.71 16.81 -23.38
C ARG A 18 -12.64 16.18 -24.42
N TYR A 19 -13.63 15.41 -23.98
CA TYR A 19 -14.64 14.80 -24.85
C TYR A 19 -15.88 15.66 -25.06
N GLU A 20 -15.74 16.99 -25.00
CA GLU A 20 -16.82 17.93 -25.32
C GLU A 20 -18.11 17.67 -24.51
N CYS A 21 -17.95 17.30 -23.23
CA CYS A 21 -19.03 16.94 -22.32
C CYS A 21 -19.79 15.64 -22.70
N CYS A 22 -19.16 14.74 -23.46
CA CYS A 22 -19.66 13.39 -23.70
C CYS A 22 -19.38 12.48 -22.50
N ALA A 23 -20.39 12.28 -21.66
CA ALA A 23 -20.26 11.41 -20.49
C ALA A 23 -20.10 9.93 -20.85
N ALA A 24 -20.64 9.49 -21.99
CA ALA A 24 -20.56 8.10 -22.41
C ALA A 24 -19.11 7.70 -22.71
N ASP A 25 -18.36 8.56 -23.41
CA ASP A 25 -16.96 8.30 -23.74
C ASP A 25 -16.05 8.35 -22.51
N ALA A 26 -16.26 9.33 -21.64
CA ALA A 26 -15.51 9.42 -20.38
C ALA A 26 -15.72 8.18 -19.50
N ILE A 27 -16.94 7.66 -19.44
CA ILE A 27 -17.28 6.46 -18.66
C ILE A 27 -16.76 5.19 -19.34
N ARG A 28 -16.83 5.10 -20.67
CA ARG A 28 -16.30 3.98 -21.44
C ARG A 28 -14.79 3.81 -21.25
N GLU A 29 -14.06 4.92 -21.15
CA GLU A 29 -12.60 4.88 -20.93
C GLU A 29 -12.23 4.62 -19.46
N LEU A 30 -12.90 5.29 -18.52
CA LEU A 30 -12.52 5.20 -17.10
C LEU A 30 -13.15 4.00 -16.38
N GLY A 31 -14.29 3.48 -16.85
CA GLY A 31 -15.09 2.46 -16.17
C GLY A 31 -15.84 2.98 -14.92
N TYR A 32 -15.72 4.27 -14.63
CA TYR A 32 -16.37 5.03 -13.58
C TYR A 32 -16.35 6.51 -13.99
N PRO A 33 -17.06 7.44 -13.35
CA PRO A 33 -18.16 7.31 -12.40
C PRO A 33 -19.52 7.13 -13.10
N SER A 34 -20.65 7.29 -12.41
CA SER A 34 -21.95 7.39 -13.08
C SER A 34 -22.09 8.71 -13.86
N ARG A 35 -22.98 8.73 -14.86
CA ARG A 35 -23.25 9.92 -15.69
C ARG A 35 -23.65 11.14 -14.86
N GLU A 36 -24.43 10.93 -13.80
CA GLU A 36 -24.86 11.99 -12.89
C GLU A 36 -23.74 12.51 -12.01
N ALA A 37 -22.90 11.61 -11.48
CA ALA A 37 -21.74 12.00 -10.70
C ALA A 37 -20.76 12.84 -11.53
N LEU A 38 -20.56 12.49 -12.81
CA LEU A 38 -19.68 13.23 -13.71
C LEU A 38 -20.18 14.66 -13.96
N ARG A 39 -21.47 14.84 -14.26
CA ARG A 39 -22.08 16.17 -14.42
C ARG A 39 -22.00 16.99 -13.14
N MET A 40 -22.24 16.35 -11.99
CA MET A 40 -22.13 17.00 -10.69
C MET A 40 -20.69 17.50 -10.44
N TRP A 41 -19.69 16.66 -10.70
CA TRP A 41 -18.28 17.04 -10.52
C TRP A 41 -17.85 18.13 -11.50
N HIS A 42 -18.35 18.11 -12.74
CA HIS A 42 -18.10 19.17 -13.71
C HIS A 42 -18.69 20.51 -13.25
N ARG A 43 -19.92 20.52 -12.73
CA ARG A 43 -20.52 21.74 -12.16
C ARG A 43 -19.71 22.27 -10.98
N ASP A 44 -19.31 21.38 -10.07
CA ASP A 44 -18.48 21.75 -8.93
C ASP A 44 -17.16 22.34 -9.41
N TRP A 45 -16.51 21.73 -10.42
CA TRP A 45 -15.28 22.25 -11.02
C TRP A 45 -15.46 23.64 -11.65
N LEU A 46 -16.56 23.90 -12.37
CA LEU A 46 -16.87 25.24 -12.90
C LEU A 46 -17.06 26.26 -11.77
N GLU A 47 -17.69 25.86 -10.67
CA GLU A 47 -17.84 26.71 -9.50
C GLU A 47 -16.50 26.99 -8.80
N GLU A 48 -15.61 25.99 -8.71
CA GLU A 48 -14.23 26.18 -8.24
C GLU A 48 -13.47 27.17 -9.14
N GLN A 49 -13.61 27.08 -10.47
CA GLN A 49 -12.97 28.02 -11.40
C GLN A 49 -13.52 29.45 -11.24
N ARG A 50 -14.83 29.58 -10.97
CA ARG A 50 -15.50 30.89 -10.82
C ARG A 50 -15.19 31.56 -9.49
N THR A 51 -15.13 30.79 -8.41
CA THR A 51 -15.05 31.31 -7.03
C THR A 51 -13.66 31.17 -6.41
N GLY A 52 -12.80 30.32 -6.99
CA GLY A 52 -11.52 29.92 -6.40
C GLY A 52 -11.64 29.01 -5.18
N ILE A 53 -12.87 28.65 -4.76
CA ILE A 53 -13.14 27.87 -3.55
C ILE A 53 -13.36 26.40 -3.95
N PRO A 54 -12.55 25.45 -3.45
CA PRO A 54 -12.73 24.03 -3.71
C PRO A 54 -14.07 23.47 -3.21
N SER A 55 -14.65 22.51 -3.93
CA SER A 55 -15.86 21.80 -3.54
C SER A 55 -15.61 20.89 -2.33
N THR A 56 -16.32 21.15 -1.24
CA THR A 56 -16.33 20.32 -0.02
C THR A 56 -17.18 19.05 -0.17
N ARG A 57 -17.83 18.84 -1.33
CA ARG A 57 -18.77 17.72 -1.52
C ARG A 57 -18.10 16.35 -1.44
N GLY A 58 -16.81 16.26 -1.79
CA GLY A 58 -15.99 15.07 -1.55
C GLY A 58 -15.56 14.89 -0.11
N GLU A 59 -15.46 15.98 0.65
CA GLU A 59 -15.07 15.98 2.06
C GLU A 59 -16.17 15.47 2.97
N ARG A 60 -17.45 15.57 2.57
CA ARG A 60 -18.60 15.02 3.33
C ARG A 60 -18.48 13.53 3.66
N TYR A 61 -17.66 12.78 2.92
CA TYR A 61 -17.40 11.37 3.16
C TYR A 61 -15.98 11.08 3.65
N SER A 62 -15.15 12.12 3.80
CA SER A 62 -13.84 12.03 4.44
C SER A 62 -14.05 11.98 5.95
N ARG A 63 -13.35 11.07 6.62
CA ARG A 63 -13.36 11.01 8.10
C ARG A 63 -12.77 12.28 8.74
N TYR A 64 -11.98 13.04 7.99
CA TYR A 64 -11.32 14.26 8.44
C TYR A 64 -11.47 15.37 7.38
N THR A 65 -11.77 16.59 7.81
CA THR A 65 -11.93 17.76 6.91
C THR A 65 -10.60 18.21 6.34
N LEU A 66 -10.60 18.96 5.23
CA LEU A 66 -9.35 19.49 4.68
C LEU A 66 -8.63 20.42 5.67
N GLU A 67 -9.38 21.19 6.46
CA GLU A 67 -8.82 22.04 7.52
C GLU A 67 -8.12 21.23 8.61
N GLN A 68 -8.72 20.13 9.08
CA GLN A 68 -8.07 19.22 10.04
C GLN A 68 -6.79 18.61 9.47
N ARG A 69 -6.80 18.26 8.18
CA ARG A 69 -5.62 17.76 7.48
C ARG A 69 -4.52 18.81 7.41
N ARG A 70 -4.86 20.04 7.00
CA ARG A 70 -3.93 21.16 6.93
C ARG A 70 -3.35 21.50 8.30
N ALA A 71 -4.18 21.59 9.35
CA ALA A 71 -3.73 21.84 10.71
C ALA A 71 -2.74 20.75 11.20
N ALA A 72 -3.02 19.47 10.92
CA ALA A 72 -2.12 18.39 11.28
C ALA A 72 -0.78 18.45 10.52
N VAL A 73 -0.81 18.76 9.22
CA VAL A 73 0.41 18.91 8.41
C VAL A 73 1.20 20.15 8.84
N ASP A 74 0.55 21.28 9.05
CA ASP A 74 1.18 22.53 9.48
C ASP A 74 1.86 22.36 10.84
N HIS A 75 1.17 21.75 11.82
CA HIS A 75 1.77 21.40 13.10
C HIS A 75 3.01 20.48 12.93
N TYR A 76 2.95 19.50 12.02
CA TYR A 76 4.10 18.64 11.74
C TYR A 76 5.31 19.44 11.20
N LEU A 77 5.08 20.35 10.26
CA LEU A 77 6.14 21.16 9.64
C LEU A 77 6.76 22.14 10.64
N THR A 78 5.93 22.80 11.45
CA THR A 78 6.37 23.79 12.45
C THR A 78 7.04 23.16 13.68
N HIS A 79 6.60 21.97 14.12
CA HIS A 79 7.07 21.35 15.38
C HIS A 79 8.18 20.29 15.20
N GLY A 80 9.05 20.52 14.22
CA GLY A 80 10.29 19.74 14.02
C GLY A 80 10.11 18.40 13.31
N ARG A 81 9.04 18.24 12.51
CA ARG A 81 8.80 17.10 11.61
C ARG A 81 8.79 15.75 12.33
N ARG A 82 8.25 15.73 13.56
CA ARG A 82 8.07 14.52 14.38
C ARG A 82 6.61 14.08 14.40
N ALA A 83 6.29 13.04 13.61
CA ALA A 83 4.93 12.51 13.52
C ALA A 83 4.31 12.17 14.89
N SER A 84 5.06 11.51 15.78
CA SER A 84 4.57 11.15 17.12
C SER A 84 4.16 12.37 17.97
N ARG A 85 4.80 13.52 17.78
CA ARG A 85 4.46 14.76 18.50
C ARG A 85 3.13 15.31 17.99
N THR A 86 2.95 15.40 16.67
CA THR A 86 1.69 15.84 16.06
C THR A 86 0.52 14.95 16.47
N ILE A 87 0.71 13.62 16.43
CA ILE A 87 -0.34 12.66 16.80
C ILE A 87 -0.74 12.81 18.28
N ARG A 88 0.25 12.98 19.18
CA ARG A 88 -0.01 13.18 20.61
C ARG A 88 -0.71 14.51 20.89
N GLN A 89 -0.35 15.57 20.17
CA GLN A 89 -0.94 16.90 20.35
C GLN A 89 -2.37 16.96 19.84
N MET A 90 -2.63 16.41 18.65
CA MET A 90 -3.91 16.57 17.95
C MET A 90 -4.91 15.45 18.29
N GLY A 91 -4.46 14.29 18.80
CA GLY A 91 -5.30 13.12 19.08
C GLY A 91 -5.75 12.33 17.83
N TYR A 92 -5.43 12.85 16.65
CA TYR A 92 -5.57 12.29 15.31
C TYR A 92 -4.43 12.90 14.45
N PRO A 93 -4.18 12.49 13.21
CA PRO A 93 -4.51 11.23 12.54
C PRO A 93 -3.55 10.08 12.95
N SER A 94 -3.65 8.91 12.32
CA SER A 94 -2.63 7.85 12.46
C SER A 94 -1.33 8.22 11.74
N LYS A 95 -0.21 7.56 12.07
CA LYS A 95 1.11 7.84 11.47
C LYS A 95 1.13 7.69 9.95
N THR A 96 0.46 6.67 9.42
CA THR A 96 0.37 6.42 7.97
C THR A 96 -0.48 7.48 7.27
N LEU A 97 -1.57 7.89 7.91
CA LEU A 97 -2.48 8.91 7.37
C LEU A 97 -1.84 10.31 7.40
N LEU A 98 -1.09 10.63 8.46
CA LEU A 98 -0.28 11.85 8.49
C LEU A 98 0.75 11.85 7.36
N ALA A 99 1.42 10.72 7.12
CA ALA A 99 2.39 10.60 6.04
C ALA A 99 1.76 10.84 4.67
N SER A 100 0.60 10.24 4.38
CA SER A 100 -0.09 10.46 3.11
C SER A 100 -0.55 11.91 2.95
N TRP A 101 -1.02 12.55 4.03
CA TRP A 101 -1.39 13.96 3.96
C TRP A 101 -0.20 14.89 3.74
N ILE A 102 0.97 14.58 4.31
CA ILE A 102 2.20 15.32 4.01
C ILE A 102 2.58 15.10 2.55
N ASP A 103 2.56 13.87 2.05
CA ASP A 103 2.90 13.58 0.65
C ASP A 103 1.94 14.29 -0.34
N GLU A 104 0.67 14.45 0.03
CA GLU A 104 -0.34 15.17 -0.76
C GLU A 104 -0.28 16.70 -0.64
N LEU A 105 -0.07 17.25 0.57
CA LEU A 105 -0.16 18.69 0.86
C LEU A 105 1.20 19.41 0.89
N ALA A 106 2.29 18.67 1.07
CA ALA A 106 3.65 19.19 1.20
C ALA A 106 4.66 18.13 0.67
N PRO A 107 4.66 17.86 -0.65
CA PRO A 107 5.50 16.82 -1.23
C PRO A 107 6.99 17.11 -0.96
N GLY A 108 7.73 16.09 -0.54
CA GLY A 108 9.15 16.20 -0.21
C GLY A 108 9.46 16.71 1.21
N GLU A 109 8.48 17.29 1.92
CA GLU A 109 8.71 17.81 3.27
C GLU A 109 8.70 16.73 4.36
N ARG A 110 8.31 15.50 4.00
CA ARG A 110 8.29 14.35 4.90
C ARG A 110 9.70 13.97 5.32
N ARG A 111 10.00 14.09 6.61
CA ARG A 111 11.27 13.62 7.18
C ARG A 111 11.33 12.09 7.14
N LEU A 112 12.07 11.56 6.18
CA LEU A 112 12.50 10.17 6.12
C LEU A 112 13.76 10.00 6.97
N ARG A 113 13.78 9.03 7.91
CA ARG A 113 15.00 8.74 8.70
C ARG A 113 16.09 8.10 7.84
N HIS A 114 15.70 7.36 6.81
CA HIS A 114 16.57 6.81 5.79
C HIS A 114 15.87 7.05 4.44
N GLY A 115 16.62 7.50 3.44
CA GLY A 115 16.11 7.55 2.07
C GLY A 115 15.70 6.14 1.61
N PRO A 116 14.81 6.02 0.62
CA PRO A 116 14.52 4.72 0.02
C PRO A 116 15.83 4.12 -0.51
N ILE A 117 16.27 3.01 0.09
CA ILE A 117 17.44 2.29 -0.37
C ILE A 117 17.03 1.51 -1.62
N PRO A 118 17.75 1.65 -2.74
CA PRO A 118 17.52 0.86 -3.95
C PRO A 118 17.40 -0.64 -3.62
N GLU A 119 16.42 -1.31 -4.24
CA GLU A 119 16.17 -2.74 -3.96
C GLU A 119 17.39 -3.60 -4.33
N GLU A 120 18.21 -3.15 -5.28
CA GLU A 120 19.47 -3.77 -5.69
C GLU A 120 20.45 -3.84 -4.52
N LEU A 121 20.72 -2.70 -3.86
CA LEU A 121 21.61 -2.62 -2.71
C LEU A 121 21.10 -3.45 -1.53
N LYS A 122 19.78 -3.49 -1.35
CA LYS A 122 19.12 -4.32 -0.34
C LYS A 122 19.31 -5.82 -0.61
N ARG A 123 19.18 -6.27 -1.86
CA ARG A 123 19.41 -7.68 -2.25
C ARG A 123 20.87 -8.07 -2.09
N GLU A 124 21.80 -7.21 -2.51
CA GLU A 124 23.24 -7.44 -2.38
C GLU A 124 23.66 -7.58 -0.91
N ALA A 125 23.18 -6.68 -0.04
CA ALA A 125 23.43 -6.75 1.40
C ALA A 125 22.91 -8.05 2.01
N VAL A 126 21.71 -8.51 1.61
CA VAL A 126 21.17 -9.79 2.09
C VAL A 126 21.97 -10.98 1.56
N LEU A 127 22.40 -10.96 0.29
CA LEU A 127 23.24 -12.00 -0.30
C LEU A 127 24.56 -12.14 0.47
N LYS A 128 25.28 -11.03 0.70
CA LYS A 128 26.53 -11.02 1.47
C LYS A 128 26.36 -11.56 2.90
N VAL A 129 25.25 -11.24 3.56
CA VAL A 129 24.95 -11.73 4.93
C VAL A 129 24.42 -13.16 4.95
N ALA A 130 23.82 -13.63 3.86
CA ALA A 130 23.35 -15.01 3.72
C ALA A 130 24.49 -15.98 3.40
N SER A 131 25.44 -15.55 2.56
CA SER A 131 26.64 -16.32 2.19
C SER A 131 27.72 -16.34 3.27
N GLY A 132 27.55 -15.58 4.37
CA GLY A 132 28.55 -15.45 5.42
C GLY A 132 29.72 -14.52 5.08
N GLY A 133 29.67 -13.82 3.94
CA GLY A 133 30.72 -12.88 3.52
C GLY A 133 30.73 -11.55 4.26
N ALA A 134 29.68 -11.23 5.02
CA ALA A 134 29.64 -10.09 5.94
C ALA A 134 28.65 -10.35 7.09
N SER A 135 28.92 -9.75 8.25
CA SER A 135 27.94 -9.68 9.32
C SER A 135 26.80 -8.73 8.96
N SER A 136 25.64 -8.90 9.61
CA SER A 136 24.52 -7.94 9.45
C SER A 136 24.87 -6.53 9.91
N ARG A 137 25.93 -6.36 10.70
CA ARG A 137 26.41 -5.06 11.16
C ARG A 137 27.23 -4.36 10.09
N GLU A 138 28.20 -5.05 9.49
CA GLU A 138 29.03 -4.49 8.41
C GLU A 138 28.19 -4.13 7.17
N ALA A 139 27.25 -5.00 6.78
CA ALA A 139 26.33 -4.72 5.69
C ALA A 139 25.39 -3.52 5.98
N ALA A 140 25.11 -3.24 7.25
CA ALA A 140 24.27 -2.12 7.66
C ALA A 140 25.05 -0.80 7.74
N GLU A 141 26.29 -0.85 8.22
CA GLU A 141 27.20 0.31 8.24
C GLU A 141 27.46 0.84 6.83
N GLY A 142 27.69 -0.05 5.85
CA GLY A 142 27.85 0.35 4.44
C GLY A 142 26.63 1.00 3.79
N LEU A 143 25.44 0.84 4.38
CA LEU A 143 24.17 1.41 3.88
C LEU A 143 23.59 2.50 4.79
N GLY A 144 24.27 2.86 5.88
CA GLY A 144 23.78 3.86 6.85
C GLY A 144 22.46 3.46 7.51
N VAL A 145 22.21 2.16 7.70
CA VAL A 145 21.01 1.62 8.35
C VAL A 145 21.35 0.88 9.64
N ASP A 146 20.34 0.60 10.44
CA ASP A 146 20.52 -0.24 11.62
C ASP A 146 20.65 -1.72 11.24
N SER A 147 21.52 -2.47 11.93
CA SER A 147 21.73 -3.91 11.70
C SER A 147 20.45 -4.76 11.79
N SER A 148 19.46 -4.33 12.58
CA SER A 148 18.14 -4.99 12.66
C SER A 148 17.36 -4.91 11.35
N VAL A 149 17.55 -3.85 10.57
CA VAL A 149 16.91 -3.66 9.24
C VAL A 149 17.42 -4.71 8.27
N VAL A 150 18.74 -4.94 8.23
CA VAL A 150 19.37 -5.97 7.39
C VAL A 150 18.95 -7.38 7.79
N ARG A 151 18.85 -7.67 9.10
CA ARG A 151 18.31 -8.95 9.59
C ARG A 151 16.85 -9.16 9.17
N ASN A 152 16.03 -8.11 9.21
CA ASN A 152 14.64 -8.15 8.78
C ASN A 152 14.52 -8.39 7.26
N TRP A 153 15.35 -7.73 6.45
CA TRP A 153 15.43 -7.99 5.01
C TRP A 153 15.82 -9.43 4.71
N LYS A 154 16.86 -9.96 5.38
CA LYS A 154 17.28 -11.36 5.22
C LYS A 154 16.14 -12.32 5.54
N ARG A 155 15.43 -12.13 6.65
CA ARG A 155 14.25 -12.94 7.01
C ARG A 155 13.18 -12.89 5.92
N ARG A 156 12.73 -11.69 5.55
CA ARG A 156 11.62 -11.52 4.58
C ARG A 156 11.94 -12.01 3.17
N LEU A 157 13.18 -11.84 2.71
CA LEU A 157 13.60 -12.28 1.38
C LEU A 157 13.82 -13.79 1.33
N LEU A 158 14.40 -14.38 2.39
CA LEU A 158 14.59 -15.83 2.47
C LEU A 158 13.28 -16.59 2.68
N ASP A 159 12.36 -16.06 3.48
CA ASP A 159 11.02 -16.65 3.68
C ASP A 159 10.19 -16.59 2.40
N LYS A 160 10.31 -15.52 1.60
CA LYS A 160 9.71 -15.45 0.27
C LYS A 160 10.29 -16.47 -0.70
N THR A 161 11.61 -16.69 -0.70
CA THR A 161 12.22 -17.75 -1.53
C THR A 161 11.84 -19.15 -1.09
N LYS A 162 11.66 -19.41 0.22
CA LYS A 162 11.15 -20.70 0.70
C LYS A 162 9.69 -20.93 0.29
N GLY A 163 8.84 -19.91 0.40
CA GLY A 163 7.45 -19.99 -0.10
C GLY A 163 7.37 -20.18 -1.62
N ALA A 164 8.29 -19.59 -2.39
CA ALA A 164 8.38 -19.78 -3.83
C ALA A 164 8.95 -21.15 -4.25
N ALA A 165 9.81 -21.75 -3.43
CA ALA A 165 10.31 -23.12 -3.66
C ALA A 165 9.25 -24.19 -3.36
N VAL A 166 8.45 -24.00 -2.30
CA VAL A 166 7.34 -24.91 -1.95
C VAL A 166 6.24 -24.91 -3.00
N ALA A 167 6.03 -23.79 -3.72
CA ALA A 167 5.05 -23.71 -4.82
C ALA A 167 5.50 -24.41 -6.12
N LYS A 168 6.72 -24.96 -6.17
CA LYS A 168 7.26 -25.67 -7.36
C LYS A 168 7.27 -27.19 -7.23
N ASP A 169 6.99 -27.73 -6.04
CA ASP A 169 6.86 -29.18 -5.80
C ASP A 169 5.42 -29.51 -5.40
N GLU A 170 4.47 -29.32 -6.33
CA GLU A 170 3.21 -30.08 -6.29
C GLU A 170 3.40 -31.33 -7.17
N PRO A 171 3.37 -32.55 -6.60
CA PRO A 171 3.38 -33.75 -7.42
C PRO A 171 2.03 -33.90 -8.12
N GLU A 172 2.08 -34.05 -9.45
CA GLU A 172 0.95 -34.43 -10.30
C GLU A 172 0.17 -35.60 -9.67
N ARG A 173 -1.02 -35.31 -9.15
CA ARG A 173 -1.96 -36.35 -8.72
C ARG A 173 -2.57 -36.98 -9.96
N LYS A 174 -2.04 -38.14 -10.32
CA LYS A 174 -2.71 -39.14 -11.17
C LYS A 174 -4.06 -39.51 -10.57
N ASP A 175 -5.08 -39.46 -11.41
CA ASP A 175 -6.41 -40.01 -11.16
C ASP A 175 -6.35 -41.52 -10.92
N THR A 176 -6.73 -41.99 -9.72
CA THR A 176 -7.45 -43.27 -9.55
C THR A 176 -8.06 -43.36 -8.15
N ALA A 177 -9.38 -43.46 -8.05
CA ALA A 177 -10.06 -44.10 -6.93
C ALA A 177 -9.99 -45.63 -7.13
N PRO A 178 -9.93 -46.45 -6.06
CA PRO A 178 -11.18 -46.88 -5.44
C PRO A 178 -11.17 -47.03 -3.91
N GLN A 179 -12.40 -47.08 -3.38
CA GLN A 179 -12.82 -47.38 -2.00
C GLN A 179 -12.43 -48.78 -1.48
N ALA A 180 -12.54 -48.92 -0.14
CA ALA A 180 -12.69 -50.15 0.67
C ALA A 180 -11.37 -50.94 0.89
N ASP A 181 -10.95 -51.43 2.07
CA ASP A 181 -11.57 -51.67 3.38
C ASP A 181 -10.51 -51.61 4.49
N ALA A 182 -10.87 -51.07 5.65
CA ALA A 182 -9.97 -50.86 6.80
C ALA A 182 -9.87 -52.05 7.77
N ASP A 183 -10.44 -53.22 7.45
CA ASP A 183 -10.60 -54.33 8.40
C ASP A 183 -9.84 -55.63 8.05
N ALA A 184 -8.96 -55.63 7.06
CA ALA A 184 -8.30 -56.87 6.60
C ALA A 184 -6.87 -57.14 7.11
N LEU A 185 -6.21 -56.23 7.84
CA LEU A 185 -4.78 -56.41 8.21
C LEU A 185 -4.43 -56.15 9.68
N ARG A 186 -5.40 -56.24 10.59
CA ARG A 186 -5.13 -56.24 12.05
C ARG A 186 -5.41 -57.58 12.75
N GLY A 187 -5.80 -58.62 12.02
CA GLY A 187 -6.11 -59.95 12.58
C GLY A 187 -4.98 -60.99 12.52
N GLU A 188 -4.02 -60.86 11.60
CA GLU A 188 -3.06 -61.95 11.31
C GLU A 188 -1.65 -61.78 11.90
N ILE A 189 -1.38 -60.71 12.67
CA ILE A 189 -0.14 -60.61 13.48
C ILE A 189 -0.34 -61.26 14.87
N ALA A 190 -1.53 -61.84 15.13
CA ALA A 190 -1.87 -62.50 16.40
C ALA A 190 -1.77 -64.04 16.37
N SER A 191 -1.25 -64.64 15.29
CA SER A 191 -1.07 -66.09 15.18
C SER A 191 0.38 -66.43 14.85
N LEU A 192 1.20 -66.53 15.90
CA LEU A 192 2.38 -67.40 15.97
C LEU A 192 3.56 -67.01 15.03
N ASN A 193 4.79 -66.88 15.53
CA ASN A 193 5.72 -68.01 15.64
C ASN A 193 5.65 -68.98 14.46
#